data_AF-A0A850PN10-F1
#
_entry.id   AF-A0A850PN10-F1
#
_cell.length_a   1.000
_cell.length_b   1.000
_cell.length_c   1.000
_cell.angle_alpha   90.00
_cell.angle_beta   90.00
_cell.angle_gamma   90.00
#
_symmetry.space_group_name_H-M   'P 1'
#
loop_
_entity.id
_entity.type
_entity.pdbx_description
1 polymer ?
#
loop_
_entity_poly.entity_id
_entity_poly.type
_entity_poly.pdbx_seq_one_letter_code
_entity_poly.pdbx_strand_id
1 'polypeptide(L)'
;MATHLTAPRRRSEKSRTAIVVATRELLLERGFDKLSIEAVAARAGVGKQTIYRWWPSRHALVADVILEDADKILRPITPTDDVTSDICAWAVKLAATLTTARGNAMLRILTTAGMEHADTADRLRAGFSAPLHDTVRNRLSAEGFDRAAAQDASDAIVGGIVYAILSEGRSFPRGRAESITRTVLGGIRTT
;
A
#
# COMPACT_ATOMS: atom_id res chain seq x y z
N MET A 1 -31.79 -36.69 -14.61
CA MET A 1 -31.03 -36.29 -13.41
C MET A 1 -29.80 -35.51 -13.85
N ALA A 2 -29.86 -34.19 -13.86
CA ALA A 2 -28.76 -33.32 -14.31
C ALA A 2 -27.77 -33.08 -13.16
N THR A 3 -26.52 -33.47 -13.37
CA THR A 3 -25.42 -33.39 -12.41
C THR A 3 -24.98 -31.94 -12.20
N HIS A 4 -25.18 -31.42 -10.99
CA HIS A 4 -24.72 -30.10 -10.55
C HIS A 4 -23.18 -30.01 -10.56
N LEU A 5 -22.58 -29.37 -11.57
CA LEU A 5 -21.14 -29.06 -11.64
C LEU A 5 -20.75 -27.80 -10.82
N THR A 6 -21.28 -27.66 -9.60
CA THR A 6 -21.12 -26.43 -8.78
C THR A 6 -20.23 -26.64 -7.54
N ALA A 7 -19.09 -27.35 -7.64
CA ALA A 7 -18.31 -27.76 -6.46
C ALA A 7 -16.82 -27.30 -6.40
N PRO A 8 -16.04 -27.18 -7.49
CA PRO A 8 -14.61 -26.87 -7.39
C PRO A 8 -14.29 -25.40 -7.06
N ARG A 9 -14.91 -24.45 -7.77
CA ARG A 9 -14.67 -23.00 -7.58
C ARG A 9 -15.12 -22.51 -6.19
N ARG A 10 -16.28 -22.97 -5.70
CA ARG A 10 -16.81 -22.56 -4.39
C ARG A 10 -15.93 -23.02 -3.23
N ARG A 11 -15.38 -24.25 -3.30
CA ARG A 11 -14.43 -24.77 -2.30
C ARG A 11 -13.10 -24.02 -2.35
N SER A 12 -12.65 -23.66 -3.55
CA SER A 12 -11.42 -22.88 -3.77
C SER A 12 -11.51 -21.49 -3.13
N GLU A 13 -12.62 -20.77 -3.34
CA GLU A 13 -12.85 -19.45 -2.72
C GLU A 13 -12.97 -19.54 -1.19
N LYS A 14 -13.69 -20.53 -0.66
CA LYS A 14 -13.77 -20.73 0.80
C LYS A 14 -12.38 -20.90 1.43
N SER A 15 -11.51 -21.67 0.78
CA SER A 15 -10.13 -21.84 1.24
C SER A 15 -9.32 -20.54 1.12
N ARG A 16 -9.49 -19.78 0.04
CA ARG A 16 -8.83 -18.47 -0.12
C ARG A 16 -9.23 -17.52 1.02
N THR A 17 -10.52 -17.39 1.31
CA THR A 17 -11.02 -16.56 2.42
C THR A 17 -10.49 -17.03 3.77
N ALA A 18 -10.48 -18.33 4.04
CA ALA A 18 -9.94 -18.86 5.30
C ALA A 18 -8.46 -18.52 5.49
N ILE A 19 -7.66 -18.57 4.41
CA ILE A 19 -6.23 -18.21 4.44
C ILE A 19 -6.04 -16.72 4.74
N VAL A 20 -6.81 -15.85 4.09
CA VAL A 20 -6.76 -14.39 4.31
C VAL A 20 -7.12 -14.05 5.77
N VAL A 21 -8.22 -14.62 6.29
CA VAL A 21 -8.66 -14.39 7.67
C VAL A 21 -7.61 -14.88 8.67
N ALA A 22 -7.11 -16.11 8.51
CA ALA A 22 -6.07 -16.67 9.38
C ALA A 22 -4.79 -15.82 9.36
N THR A 23 -4.40 -15.32 8.20
CA THR A 23 -3.22 -14.45 8.07
C THR A 23 -3.44 -13.13 8.80
N ARG A 24 -4.60 -12.50 8.64
CA ARG A 24 -4.96 -11.25 9.33
C ARG A 24 -4.91 -11.40 10.85
N GLU A 25 -5.49 -12.47 11.38
CA GLU A 25 -5.45 -12.77 12.83
C GLU A 25 -4.02 -12.97 13.32
N LEU A 26 -3.22 -13.78 12.62
CA LEU A 26 -1.83 -14.04 13.02
C LEU A 26 -0.95 -12.79 12.97
N LEU A 27 -1.18 -11.90 12.00
CA LEU A 27 -0.49 -10.60 11.93
C LEU A 27 -0.83 -9.74 13.15
N LEU A 28 -2.09 -9.72 13.59
CA LEU A 28 -2.51 -8.98 14.78
C LEU A 28 -1.97 -9.60 16.07
N GLU A 29 -1.93 -10.92 16.17
CA GLU A 29 -1.46 -11.65 17.35
C GLU A 29 0.07 -11.56 17.54
N ARG A 30 0.84 -11.67 16.46
CA ARG A 30 2.28 -11.97 16.54
C ARG A 30 3.18 -11.06 15.70
N GLY A 31 2.60 -10.27 14.81
CA GLY A 31 3.33 -9.48 13.82
C GLY A 31 3.90 -10.31 12.66
N PHE A 32 4.45 -9.61 11.68
CA PHE A 32 4.97 -10.21 10.45
C PHE A 32 6.18 -11.14 10.69
N ASP A 33 7.11 -10.74 11.54
CA ASP A 33 8.37 -11.48 11.75
C ASP A 33 8.13 -12.91 12.28
N LYS A 34 7.06 -13.09 13.07
CA LYS A 34 6.68 -14.38 13.67
C LYS A 34 5.63 -15.14 12.84
N LEU A 35 5.21 -14.62 11.70
CA LEU A 35 4.23 -15.27 10.84
C LEU A 35 4.90 -16.32 9.95
N SER A 36 4.41 -17.56 9.94
CA SER A 36 4.88 -18.62 9.04
C SER A 36 3.75 -19.19 8.19
N ILE A 37 4.09 -19.71 7.00
CA ILE A 37 3.11 -20.36 6.11
C ILE A 37 2.53 -21.61 6.79
N GLU A 38 3.31 -22.30 7.61
CA GLU A 38 2.87 -23.41 8.47
C GLU A 38 1.77 -22.98 9.44
N ALA A 39 1.96 -21.86 10.14
CA ALA A 39 0.99 -21.36 11.11
C ALA A 39 -0.30 -20.92 10.42
N VAL A 40 -0.19 -20.25 9.26
CA VAL A 40 -1.36 -19.87 8.45
C VAL A 40 -2.10 -21.11 7.96
N ALA A 41 -1.40 -22.10 7.42
CA ALA A 41 -1.98 -23.35 6.94
C ALA A 41 -2.73 -24.10 8.05
N ALA A 42 -2.11 -24.24 9.22
CA ALA A 42 -2.71 -24.88 10.39
C ALA A 42 -3.96 -24.14 10.86
N ARG A 43 -3.92 -22.80 10.95
CA ARG A 43 -5.05 -21.97 11.38
C ARG A 43 -6.20 -21.99 10.37
N ALA A 44 -5.89 -21.93 9.07
CA ALA A 44 -6.90 -21.95 8.01
C ALA A 44 -7.45 -23.35 7.70
N GLY A 45 -6.87 -24.42 8.28
CA GLY A 45 -7.27 -25.80 8.02
C GLY A 45 -7.00 -26.25 6.59
N VAL A 46 -5.91 -25.77 5.98
CA VAL A 46 -5.52 -26.09 4.59
C VAL A 46 -4.08 -26.59 4.53
N GLY A 47 -3.72 -27.29 3.45
CA GLY A 47 -2.32 -27.63 3.17
C GLY A 47 -1.53 -26.44 2.61
N LYS A 48 -0.21 -26.37 2.85
CA LYS A 48 0.68 -25.30 2.35
C LYS A 48 0.58 -25.12 0.82
N GLN A 49 0.43 -26.21 0.08
CA GLN A 49 0.29 -26.16 -1.38
C GLN A 49 -0.99 -25.47 -1.84
N THR A 50 -2.04 -25.46 -1.00
CA THR A 50 -3.24 -24.65 -1.27
C THR A 50 -2.93 -23.16 -1.17
N ILE A 51 -2.06 -22.73 -0.23
CA ILE A 51 -1.62 -21.34 -0.10
C ILE A 51 -0.76 -20.95 -1.30
N TYR A 52 0.25 -21.74 -1.63
CA TYR A 52 1.17 -21.45 -2.74
C TYR A 52 0.51 -21.42 -4.12
N ARG A 53 -0.65 -22.09 -4.28
CA ARG A 53 -1.46 -21.98 -5.50
C ARG A 53 -1.97 -20.55 -5.76
N TRP A 54 -2.17 -19.77 -4.71
CA TRP A 54 -2.73 -18.41 -4.78
C TRP A 54 -1.67 -17.32 -4.57
N TRP A 55 -0.72 -17.57 -3.66
CA TRP A 55 0.31 -16.59 -3.31
C TRP A 55 1.69 -17.22 -3.44
N PRO A 56 2.55 -16.70 -4.32
CA PRO A 56 3.85 -17.29 -4.59
C PRO A 56 4.83 -17.15 -3.41
N SER A 57 4.58 -16.22 -2.49
CA SER A 57 5.42 -15.99 -1.31
C SER A 57 4.60 -15.57 -0.09
N ARG A 58 5.25 -15.64 1.09
CA ARG A 58 4.69 -15.09 2.35
C ARG A 58 4.46 -13.58 2.24
N HIS A 59 5.35 -12.86 1.58
CA HIS A 59 5.19 -11.41 1.35
C HIS A 59 3.99 -11.14 0.45
N ALA A 60 3.80 -11.89 -0.63
CA ALA A 60 2.65 -11.75 -1.52
C ALA A 60 1.31 -12.02 -0.82
N LEU A 61 1.25 -13.02 0.06
CA LEU A 61 0.07 -13.29 0.89
C LEU A 61 -0.24 -12.13 1.84
N VAL A 62 0.76 -11.67 2.59
CA VAL A 62 0.57 -10.57 3.55
C VAL A 62 0.26 -9.25 2.84
N ALA A 63 0.87 -9.00 1.69
CA ALA A 63 0.57 -7.86 0.83
C ALA A 63 -0.90 -7.83 0.42
N ASP A 64 -1.47 -8.95 -0.04
CA ASP A 64 -2.89 -9.04 -0.40
C ASP A 64 -3.80 -8.74 0.80
N VAL A 65 -3.46 -9.26 1.99
CA VAL A 65 -4.22 -9.01 3.23
C VAL A 65 -4.15 -7.52 3.63
N ILE A 66 -3.00 -6.89 3.46
CA ILE A 66 -2.81 -5.45 3.71
C ILE A 66 -3.62 -4.62 2.73
N LEU A 67 -3.66 -5.00 1.45
CA LEU A 67 -4.40 -4.28 0.41
C LEU A 67 -5.89 -4.19 0.71
N GLU A 68 -6.49 -5.19 1.37
CA GLU A 68 -7.89 -5.11 1.82
C GLU A 68 -8.15 -3.99 2.85
N ASP A 69 -7.11 -3.49 3.53
CA ASP A 69 -7.18 -2.35 4.44
C ASP A 69 -6.63 -1.05 3.82
N ALA A 70 -6.29 -1.03 2.54
CA ALA A 70 -5.65 0.11 1.87
C ALA A 70 -6.47 1.40 2.00
N ASP A 71 -7.80 1.34 1.88
CA ASP A 71 -8.70 2.50 2.00
C ASP A 71 -8.59 3.23 3.34
N LYS A 72 -8.18 2.53 4.42
CA LYS A 72 -7.99 3.15 5.74
C LYS A 72 -6.70 3.96 5.82
N ILE A 73 -5.73 3.64 4.98
CA ILE A 73 -4.40 4.26 4.88
C ILE A 73 -4.43 5.40 3.86
N LEU A 74 -5.10 5.16 2.74
CA LEU A 74 -5.19 6.06 1.58
C LEU A 74 -6.30 7.08 1.80
N ARG A 75 -6.01 8.13 2.55
CA ARG A 75 -6.95 9.24 2.73
C ARG A 75 -6.79 10.29 1.63
N PRO A 76 -7.88 10.75 1.00
CA PRO A 76 -7.82 11.79 -0.01
C PRO A 76 -7.38 13.13 0.61
N ILE A 77 -6.89 14.03 -0.24
CA ILE A 77 -6.67 15.43 0.12
C ILE A 77 -8.04 16.08 0.36
N THR A 78 -8.16 16.83 1.45
CA THR A 78 -9.31 17.72 1.70
C THR A 78 -8.97 19.08 1.08
N PRO A 79 -9.65 19.50 0.01
CA PRO A 79 -9.28 20.72 -0.70
C PRO A 79 -9.66 21.98 0.10
N THR A 80 -8.78 22.97 0.03
CA THR A 80 -9.00 24.37 0.42
C THR A 80 -8.55 25.28 -0.72
N ASP A 81 -8.61 26.61 -0.51
CA ASP A 81 -8.14 27.59 -1.49
C ASP A 81 -6.60 27.65 -1.61
N ASP A 82 -5.86 26.91 -0.78
CA ASP A 82 -4.40 26.81 -0.83
C ASP A 82 -3.94 25.39 -1.16
N VAL A 83 -3.68 25.15 -2.46
CA VAL A 83 -3.15 23.87 -2.97
C VAL A 83 -1.85 23.43 -2.30
N THR A 84 -0.99 24.37 -1.91
CA THR A 84 0.28 24.05 -1.26
C THR A 84 0.02 23.55 0.16
N SER A 85 -0.83 24.25 0.91
CA SER A 85 -1.23 23.83 2.26
C SER A 85 -1.89 22.44 2.23
N ASP A 86 -2.79 22.21 1.27
CA ASP A 86 -3.51 20.94 1.10
C ASP A 86 -2.55 19.75 0.92
N ILE A 87 -1.62 19.84 -0.04
CA ILE A 87 -0.68 18.77 -0.35
C ILE A 87 0.35 18.60 0.79
N CYS A 88 0.76 19.69 1.45
CA CYS A 88 1.65 19.62 2.62
C CYS A 88 0.98 18.88 3.78
N ALA A 89 -0.26 19.22 4.12
CA ALA A 89 -1.02 18.57 5.17
C ALA A 89 -1.19 17.06 4.90
N TRP A 90 -1.46 16.71 3.63
CA TRP A 90 -1.53 15.33 3.19
C TRP A 90 -0.19 14.59 3.30
N ALA A 91 0.91 15.21 2.83
CA ALA A 91 2.25 14.64 2.89
C ALA A 91 2.71 14.37 4.34
N VAL A 92 2.44 15.31 5.25
CA VAL A 92 2.73 15.16 6.69
C VAL A 92 1.92 14.00 7.28
N LYS A 93 0.65 13.86 6.90
CA LYS A 93 -0.21 12.77 7.36
C LYS A 93 0.22 11.41 6.81
N LEU A 94 0.64 11.35 5.55
CA LEU A 94 1.22 10.16 4.93
C LEU A 94 2.48 9.74 5.70
N ALA A 95 3.42 10.66 5.92
CA ALA A 95 4.64 10.40 6.67
C ALA A 95 4.35 9.96 8.12
N ALA A 96 3.40 10.60 8.80
CA ALA A 96 2.98 10.20 10.14
C ALA A 96 2.41 8.78 10.18
N THR A 97 1.68 8.37 9.14
CA THR A 97 1.11 7.01 9.01
C THR A 97 2.21 5.98 8.76
N LEU A 98 3.11 6.26 7.82
CA LEU A 98 4.19 5.34 7.41
C LEU A 98 5.34 5.24 8.43
N THR A 99 5.45 6.16 9.39
CA THR A 99 6.44 6.11 10.48
C THR A 99 5.92 5.44 11.76
N THR A 100 4.64 5.06 11.81
CA THR A 100 4.14 4.16 12.86
C THR A 100 4.80 2.79 12.76
N ALA A 101 4.84 2.02 13.85
CA ALA A 101 5.39 0.66 13.81
C ALA A 101 4.69 -0.23 12.77
N ARG A 102 3.35 -0.17 12.74
CA ARG A 102 2.52 -0.90 11.77
C ARG A 102 2.73 -0.39 10.34
N GLY A 103 2.68 0.92 10.13
CA GLY A 103 2.81 1.52 8.80
C GLY A 103 4.18 1.30 8.16
N ASN A 104 5.26 1.38 8.96
CA ASN A 104 6.60 1.14 8.46
C ASN A 104 6.83 -0.33 8.10
N ALA A 105 6.38 -1.26 8.96
CA ALA A 105 6.45 -2.69 8.67
C ALA A 105 5.66 -3.04 7.40
N MET A 106 4.45 -2.50 7.28
CA MET A 106 3.61 -2.62 6.10
C MET A 106 4.32 -2.12 4.84
N LEU A 107 4.87 -0.90 4.85
CA LEU A 107 5.59 -0.33 3.72
C LEU A 107 6.71 -1.26 3.23
N ARG A 108 7.54 -1.76 4.17
CA ARG A 108 8.64 -2.68 3.85
C ARG A 108 8.13 -3.98 3.23
N ILE A 109 7.06 -4.57 3.78
CA ILE A 109 6.47 -5.80 3.25
C ILE A 109 5.95 -5.59 1.83
N LEU A 110 5.23 -4.50 1.57
CA LEU A 110 4.70 -4.18 0.24
C LEU A 110 5.84 -3.97 -0.76
N THR A 111 6.90 -3.24 -0.38
CA THR A 111 8.08 -3.05 -1.21
C THR A 111 8.74 -4.39 -1.54
N THR A 112 8.98 -5.25 -0.55
CA THR A 112 9.58 -6.57 -0.78
C THR A 112 8.70 -7.45 -1.66
N ALA A 113 7.39 -7.52 -1.39
CA ALA A 113 6.45 -8.30 -2.19
C ALA A 113 6.42 -7.87 -3.66
N GLY A 114 6.50 -6.57 -3.92
CA GLY A 114 6.55 -6.02 -5.28
C GLY A 114 7.86 -6.32 -6.02
N MET A 115 8.96 -6.52 -5.30
CA MET A 115 10.25 -6.89 -5.91
C MET A 115 10.36 -8.38 -6.25
N GLU A 116 9.59 -9.24 -5.57
CA GLU A 116 9.64 -10.69 -5.76
C GLU A 116 8.89 -11.17 -7.02
N HIS A 117 7.75 -10.57 -7.34
CA HIS A 117 6.86 -11.05 -8.42
C HIS A 117 6.12 -9.93 -9.14
N ALA A 118 6.17 -9.91 -10.48
CA ALA A 118 5.54 -8.90 -11.33
C ALA A 118 4.03 -8.76 -11.09
N ASP A 119 3.27 -9.86 -11.08
CA ASP A 119 1.82 -9.84 -10.82
C ASP A 119 1.46 -9.28 -9.44
N THR A 120 2.36 -9.45 -8.46
CA THR A 120 2.19 -8.86 -7.12
C THR A 120 2.51 -7.37 -7.17
N ALA A 121 3.56 -6.97 -7.89
CA ALA A 121 3.88 -5.56 -8.12
C ALA A 121 2.72 -4.80 -8.79
N ASP A 122 2.05 -5.42 -9.77
CA ASP A 122 0.93 -4.79 -10.48
C ASP A 122 -0.28 -4.56 -9.58
N ARG A 123 -0.64 -5.57 -8.77
CA ARG A 123 -1.71 -5.43 -7.78
C ARG A 123 -1.39 -4.38 -6.72
N LEU A 124 -0.14 -4.37 -6.24
CA LEU A 124 0.33 -3.38 -5.26
C LEU A 124 0.35 -1.96 -5.84
N ARG A 125 0.75 -1.82 -7.11
CA ARG A 125 0.69 -0.54 -7.81
C ARG A 125 -0.75 -0.06 -7.90
N ALA A 126 -1.67 -0.91 -8.37
CA ALA A 126 -3.08 -0.54 -8.51
C ALA A 126 -3.77 -0.24 -7.18
N GLY A 127 -3.51 -1.03 -6.14
CA GLY A 127 -4.20 -0.92 -4.85
C GLY A 127 -3.57 0.06 -3.85
N PHE A 128 -2.32 0.49 -4.06
CA PHE A 128 -1.60 1.34 -3.10
C PHE A 128 -0.85 2.49 -3.74
N SER A 129 0.05 2.22 -4.69
CA SER A 129 0.90 3.26 -5.28
C SER A 129 0.10 4.26 -6.12
N ALA A 130 -0.71 3.78 -7.07
CA ALA A 130 -1.47 4.64 -7.97
C ALA A 130 -2.42 5.57 -7.20
N PRO A 131 -3.24 5.10 -6.22
CA PRO A 131 -4.09 6.00 -5.43
C PRO A 131 -3.35 7.13 -4.70
N LEU A 132 -2.13 6.87 -4.18
CA LEU A 132 -1.31 7.91 -3.54
C LEU A 132 -0.91 8.98 -4.55
N HIS A 133 -0.41 8.56 -5.72
CA HIS A 133 0.04 9.48 -6.76
C HIS A 133 -1.13 10.23 -7.40
N ASP A 134 -2.24 9.53 -7.62
CA ASP A 134 -3.47 10.06 -8.20
C ASP A 134 -4.05 11.16 -7.30
N THR A 135 -3.99 11.00 -5.98
CA THR A 135 -4.47 12.00 -5.02
C THR A 135 -3.77 13.35 -5.21
N VAL A 136 -2.43 13.36 -5.30
CA VAL A 136 -1.63 14.58 -5.50
C VAL A 136 -1.84 15.13 -6.90
N ARG A 137 -1.79 14.28 -7.93
CA ARG A 137 -1.95 14.69 -9.32
C ARG A 137 -3.32 15.34 -9.55
N ASN A 138 -4.39 14.72 -9.06
CA ASN A 138 -5.75 15.23 -9.23
C ASN A 138 -5.92 16.59 -8.52
N ARG A 139 -5.32 16.78 -7.34
CA ARG A 139 -5.37 18.06 -6.63
C ARG A 139 -4.64 19.18 -7.39
N LEU A 140 -3.50 18.87 -8.01
CA LEU A 140 -2.76 19.82 -8.85
C LEU A 140 -3.50 20.13 -10.15
N SER A 141 -4.02 19.12 -10.84
CA SER A 141 -4.79 19.34 -12.08
C SER A 141 -6.07 20.15 -11.84
N ALA A 142 -6.73 19.98 -10.70
CA ALA A 142 -7.89 20.80 -10.32
C ALA A 142 -7.55 22.29 -10.14
N GLU A 143 -6.29 22.62 -9.87
CA GLU A 143 -5.76 23.99 -9.74
C GLU A 143 -5.22 24.53 -11.08
N GLY A 144 -5.34 23.77 -12.18
CA GLY A 144 -4.92 24.19 -13.51
C GLY A 144 -3.45 23.91 -13.86
N PHE A 145 -2.72 23.13 -13.06
CA PHE A 145 -1.36 22.70 -13.42
C PHE A 145 -1.40 21.73 -14.62
N ASP A 146 -0.40 21.83 -15.50
CA ASP A 146 -0.21 20.90 -16.61
C ASP A 146 -0.10 19.45 -16.09
N ARG A 147 -0.61 18.50 -16.89
CA ARG A 147 -0.69 17.09 -16.51
C ARG A 147 0.68 16.46 -16.34
N ALA A 148 1.66 16.80 -17.16
CA ALA A 148 3.02 16.26 -17.04
C ALA A 148 3.69 16.82 -15.79
N ALA A 149 3.59 18.14 -15.56
CA ALA A 149 4.10 18.77 -14.34
C ALA A 149 3.45 18.20 -13.06
N ALA A 150 2.13 17.96 -13.07
CA ALA A 150 1.42 17.35 -11.96
C ALA A 150 1.84 15.89 -11.71
N GLN A 151 2.15 15.13 -12.77
CA GLN A 151 2.67 13.77 -12.68
C GLN A 151 4.07 13.77 -12.05
N ASP A 152 4.99 14.57 -12.59
CA ASP A 152 6.37 14.65 -12.10
C ASP A 152 6.44 15.14 -10.65
N ALA A 153 5.60 16.12 -10.30
CA ALA A 153 5.50 16.60 -8.92
C ALA A 153 4.97 15.51 -7.97
N SER A 154 3.97 14.75 -8.40
CA SER A 154 3.43 13.62 -7.63
C SER A 154 4.51 12.55 -7.40
N ASP A 155 5.22 12.18 -8.46
CA ASP A 155 6.29 11.18 -8.40
C ASP A 155 7.44 11.61 -7.49
N ALA A 156 7.84 12.87 -7.56
CA ALA A 156 8.89 13.43 -6.70
C ALA A 156 8.46 13.52 -5.22
N ILE A 157 7.22 13.95 -4.94
CA ILE A 157 6.70 14.09 -3.57
C ILE A 157 6.53 12.72 -2.92
N VAL A 158 5.78 11.82 -3.56
CA VAL A 158 5.49 10.49 -3.02
C VAL A 158 6.77 9.67 -2.94
N GLY A 159 7.55 9.65 -4.02
CA GLY A 159 8.81 8.94 -4.10
C GLY A 159 9.82 9.43 -3.07
N GLY A 160 9.99 10.75 -2.91
CA GLY A 160 10.91 11.33 -1.94
C GLY A 160 10.57 10.98 -0.49
N ILE A 161 9.28 11.01 -0.13
CA ILE A 161 8.81 10.63 1.22
C ILE A 161 8.97 9.12 1.44
N VAL A 162 8.50 8.30 0.51
CA VAL A 162 8.53 6.83 0.64
C VAL A 162 9.98 6.32 0.69
N TYR A 163 10.84 6.80 -0.21
CA TYR A 163 12.25 6.43 -0.23
C TYR A 163 12.95 6.80 1.08
N ALA A 164 12.79 8.04 1.55
CA ALA A 164 13.40 8.48 2.80
C ALA A 164 12.93 7.63 4.00
N ILE A 165 11.64 7.27 4.08
CA ILE A 165 11.12 6.41 5.15
C ILE A 165 11.62 4.96 5.02
N LEU A 166 11.84 4.44 3.81
CA LEU A 166 12.46 3.13 3.61
C LEU A 166 13.93 3.11 4.08
N SER A 167 14.66 4.20 3.85
CA SER A 167 16.08 4.34 4.23
C SER A 167 16.27 4.65 5.71
N GLU A 168 15.51 5.60 6.26
CA GLU A 168 15.66 6.09 7.64
C GLU A 168 14.73 5.37 8.63
N GLY A 169 13.74 4.64 8.12
CA GLY A 169 12.74 3.98 8.95
C GLY A 169 11.88 4.98 9.70
N ARG A 170 11.67 4.71 10.99
CA ARG A 170 10.73 5.45 11.84
C ARG A 170 11.29 6.76 12.39
N SER A 171 12.58 7.07 12.16
CA SER A 171 13.19 8.34 12.57
C SER A 171 12.96 9.47 11.57
N PHE A 172 12.33 9.20 10.42
CA PHE A 172 12.03 10.21 9.41
C PHE A 172 11.20 11.37 10.02
N PRO A 173 11.71 12.62 10.04
CA PRO A 173 11.03 13.74 10.64
C PRO A 173 9.80 14.16 9.83
N ARG A 174 8.65 14.35 10.48
CA ARG A 174 7.41 14.77 9.80
C ARG A 174 7.54 16.10 9.05
N GLY A 175 8.26 17.07 9.62
CA GLY A 175 8.50 18.37 8.98
C GLY A 175 9.32 18.27 7.68
N ARG A 176 10.06 17.18 7.48
CA ARG A 176 10.77 16.93 6.22
C ARG A 176 9.83 16.55 5.08
N ALA A 177 8.70 15.90 5.36
CA ALA A 177 7.68 15.67 4.34
C ALA A 177 7.13 16.99 3.79
N GLU A 178 6.80 17.93 4.68
CA GLU A 178 6.36 19.28 4.27
C GLU A 178 7.46 20.02 3.49
N SER A 179 8.72 19.97 3.96
CA SER A 179 9.83 20.60 3.26
C SER A 179 10.02 20.06 1.85
N ILE A 180 9.99 18.72 1.66
CA ILE A 180 10.08 18.08 0.34
C ILE A 180 8.94 18.58 -0.56
N THR A 181 7.71 18.56 -0.04
CA THR A 181 6.53 19.01 -0.79
C THR A 181 6.66 20.47 -1.22
N ARG A 182 7.01 21.38 -0.31
CA ARG A 182 7.18 22.81 -0.64
C ARG A 182 8.27 23.04 -1.68
N THR A 183 9.39 22.32 -1.59
CA THR A 183 10.47 22.41 -2.58
C THR A 183 10.00 21.99 -3.97
N VAL A 184 9.30 20.86 -4.10
CA VAL A 184 8.78 20.38 -5.39
C VAL A 184 7.73 21.34 -5.95
N LEU A 185 6.77 21.78 -5.13
CA LEU A 185 5.71 22.69 -5.56
C LEU A 185 6.24 24.09 -5.93
N GLY A 186 7.31 24.54 -5.28
CA GLY A 186 7.99 25.78 -5.63
C GLY A 186 8.60 25.73 -7.05
N GLY A 187 9.17 24.59 -7.44
CA GLY A 187 9.80 24.41 -8.76
C GLY A 187 8.81 24.39 -9.92
N ILE A 188 7.63 23.79 -9.75
CA ILE A 188 6.64 23.69 -10.83
C ILE A 188 5.83 24.98 -11.04
N ARG A 189 5.83 25.90 -10.06
CA ARG A 189 5.14 27.20 -10.17
C ARG A 189 5.93 28.26 -10.96
N THR A 190 7.23 28.05 -11.11
CA THR A 190 8.13 28.95 -11.85
C THR A 190 8.25 28.63 -13.34
N THR A 191 7.52 27.61 -13.82
CA THR A 191 7.51 27.16 -15.21
C THR A 191 6.19 27.54 -15.87
#